data_AF-A0A009SII9-F1
#
_entry.id   AF-A0A009SII9-F1
#
_cell.length_a   1.000
_cell.length_b   1.000
_cell.length_c   1.000
_cell.angle_alpha   90.00
_cell.angle_beta   90.00
_cell.angle_gamma   90.00
#
_symmetry.space_group_name_H-M   'P 1'
#
loop_
_entity.id
_entity.type
_entity.pdbx_description
1 polymer ?
#
loop_
_entity_poly.entity_id
_entity_poly.type
_entity_poly.pdbx_seq_one_letter_code
_entity_poly.pdbx_strand_id
1 'polypeptide(L)'
;MLQYNKKMIIHALALAPIPLLSLSALGVIILNAEFNLYSIGVIFLAHFLFYLLFYGLLVIPFAYIISYFLARKNRLNLMSIFISATAIWILIGPITRLIFVGSFPSPWWHIYKIYSFYLMILFTGFCYWLGLKWLSQKNK
;
A
#
# COMPACT_ATOMS: atom_id res chain seq x y z
N MET A 1 -27.01 -1.13 6.85
CA MET A 1 -25.96 -2.17 6.93
C MET A 1 -24.65 -1.61 6.41
N LEU A 2 -23.50 -2.07 6.92
CA LEU A 2 -22.18 -1.71 6.39
C LEU A 2 -21.99 -2.37 5.02
N GLN A 3 -21.52 -1.62 4.03
CA GLN A 3 -21.20 -2.13 2.69
C GLN A 3 -20.17 -3.28 2.75
N TYR A 4 -19.18 -3.14 3.62
CA TYR A 4 -18.18 -4.16 3.94
C TYR A 4 -18.00 -4.20 5.46
N ASN A 5 -17.90 -5.41 6.03
CA ASN A 5 -17.67 -5.53 7.47
C ASN A 5 -16.21 -5.24 7.85
N LYS A 6 -15.94 -5.05 9.16
CA LYS A 6 -14.61 -4.69 9.68
C LYS A 6 -13.53 -5.70 9.29
N LYS A 7 -13.83 -7.00 9.39
CA LYS A 7 -12.89 -8.09 9.08
C LYS A 7 -12.49 -8.09 7.61
N MET A 8 -13.44 -7.84 6.71
CA MET A 8 -13.19 -7.74 5.28
C MET A 8 -12.27 -6.57 4.94
N ILE A 9 -12.51 -5.40 5.55
CA ILE A 9 -11.67 -4.21 5.36
C ILE A 9 -10.23 -4.50 5.79
N ILE A 10 -10.04 -5.05 6.99
CA ILE A 10 -8.69 -5.35 7.51
C ILE A 10 -7.97 -6.38 6.65
N HIS A 11 -8.65 -7.48 6.28
CA HIS A 11 -8.06 -8.52 5.45
C HIS A 11 -7.70 -7.99 4.05
N ALA A 12 -8.58 -7.24 3.41
CA ALA A 12 -8.30 -6.67 2.09
C ALA A 12 -7.16 -5.65 2.15
N LEU A 13 -7.08 -4.82 3.20
CA LEU A 13 -5.94 -3.90 3.40
C LEU A 13 -4.64 -4.67 3.59
N ALA A 14 -4.60 -5.70 4.44
CA ALA A 14 -3.40 -6.50 4.67
C ALA A 14 -2.89 -7.19 3.39
N LEU A 15 -3.80 -7.62 2.51
CA LEU A 15 -3.46 -8.29 1.25
C LEU A 15 -3.07 -7.33 0.12
N ALA A 16 -3.52 -6.07 0.19
CA ALA A 16 -3.38 -5.10 -0.89
C ALA A 16 -1.95 -4.87 -1.42
N PRO A 17 -0.90 -4.77 -0.58
CA PRO A 17 0.45 -4.49 -1.07
C PRO A 17 1.18 -5.75 -1.56
N ILE A 18 0.71 -6.96 -1.23
CA ILE A 18 1.42 -8.22 -1.52
C ILE A 18 1.74 -8.38 -3.01
N PRO A 19 0.82 -8.13 -3.96
CA PRO A 19 1.14 -8.26 -5.38
C PRO A 19 2.25 -7.29 -5.81
N LEU A 20 2.22 -6.05 -5.32
CA LEU A 20 3.23 -5.05 -5.65
C LEU A 20 4.59 -5.42 -5.07
N LEU A 21 4.64 -5.86 -3.81
CA LEU A 21 5.86 -6.29 -3.14
C LEU A 21 6.47 -7.54 -3.79
N SER A 22 5.62 -8.44 -4.29
CA SER A 22 6.08 -9.64 -5.01
C SER A 22 6.70 -9.25 -6.36
N LEU A 23 6.03 -8.36 -7.10
CA LEU A 23 6.55 -7.84 -8.37
C LEU A 23 7.85 -7.06 -8.18
N SER A 24 7.95 -6.23 -7.13
CA SER A 24 9.17 -5.48 -6.85
C SER A 24 10.32 -6.41 -6.44
N ALA A 25 10.07 -7.41 -5.60
CA ALA A 25 11.10 -8.38 -5.20
C ALA A 25 11.63 -9.15 -6.41
N LEU A 26 10.74 -9.65 -7.28
CA LEU A 26 11.12 -10.31 -8.54
C LEU A 26 11.90 -9.37 -9.46
N GLY A 27 11.47 -8.11 -9.57
CA GLY A 27 12.17 -7.10 -10.35
C GLY A 27 13.59 -6.87 -9.87
N VAL A 28 13.82 -6.76 -8.55
CA VAL A 28 15.17 -6.60 -7.98
C VAL A 28 16.03 -7.83 -8.30
N ILE A 29 15.51 -9.04 -8.12
CA ILE A 29 16.24 -10.29 -8.39
C ILE A 29 16.67 -10.35 -9.86
N ILE A 30 15.73 -10.14 -10.79
CA ILE A 30 15.97 -10.30 -12.23
C ILE A 30 16.88 -9.20 -12.77
N LEU A 31 16.61 -7.94 -12.44
CA LEU A 31 17.34 -6.80 -13.01
C LEU A 31 18.78 -6.70 -12.51
N ASN A 32 19.07 -7.23 -11.31
CA ASN A 32 20.42 -7.26 -10.75
C ASN A 32 21.12 -8.62 -10.92
N ALA A 33 20.48 -9.58 -11.59
CA ALA A 33 20.97 -10.96 -11.73
C ALA A 33 21.32 -11.63 -10.38
N GLU A 34 20.60 -11.30 -9.31
CA GLU A 34 20.84 -11.75 -7.95
C GLU A 34 20.16 -13.10 -7.68
N PHE A 35 20.74 -14.19 -8.20
CA PHE A 35 20.19 -15.55 -8.08
C PHE A 35 20.77 -16.37 -6.94
N ASN A 36 21.65 -15.78 -6.13
CA ASN A 36 22.17 -16.42 -4.92
C ASN A 36 21.06 -16.52 -3.86
N LEU A 37 20.88 -17.70 -3.26
CA LEU A 37 19.90 -17.95 -2.19
C LEU A 37 20.03 -16.96 -1.02
N TYR A 38 21.26 -16.58 -0.67
CA TYR A 38 21.49 -15.56 0.36
C TYR A 38 20.91 -14.20 -0.05
N SER A 39 21.26 -13.70 -1.24
CA SER A 39 20.74 -12.43 -1.76
C SER A 39 19.22 -12.44 -1.87
N ILE A 40 18.65 -13.53 -2.38
CA ILE A 40 17.19 -13.72 -2.46
C ILE A 40 16.56 -13.62 -1.07
N GLY A 41 17.13 -14.31 -0.07
CA GLY A 41 16.67 -14.24 1.31
C GLY A 41 16.69 -12.82 1.88
N VAL A 42 17.77 -12.07 1.62
CA VAL A 42 17.89 -10.65 2.05
C VAL A 42 16.84 -9.78 1.35
N ILE A 43 16.59 -9.97 0.06
CA ILE A 43 15.57 -9.22 -0.69
C ILE A 43 14.18 -9.46 -0.09
N PHE A 44 13.80 -10.71 0.16
CA PHE A 44 12.52 -11.02 0.79
C PHE A 44 12.41 -10.48 2.22
N LEU A 45 13.48 -10.56 3.01
CA LEU A 45 13.51 -9.99 4.35
C LEU A 45 13.30 -8.47 4.33
N ALA A 46 13.95 -7.76 3.40
CA ALA A 46 13.76 -6.31 3.24
C ALA A 46 12.31 -5.96 2.86
N HIS A 47 11.70 -6.69 1.94
CA HIS A 47 10.29 -6.48 1.56
C HIS A 47 9.32 -6.81 2.70
N PHE A 48 9.61 -7.85 3.48
CA PHE A 48 8.82 -8.22 4.65
C PHE A 48 8.91 -7.16 5.76
N LEU A 49 10.11 -6.64 6.03
CA LEU A 49 10.29 -5.54 6.98
C LEU A 49 9.60 -4.26 6.51
N PHE A 50 9.67 -3.95 5.21
CA PHE A 50 8.92 -2.83 4.64
C PHE A 50 7.41 -3.02 4.83
N TYR A 51 6.89 -4.22 4.55
CA TYR A 51 5.48 -4.54 4.80
C TYR A 51 5.09 -4.34 6.26
N LEU A 52 5.86 -4.86 7.21
CA LEU A 52 5.52 -4.78 8.63
C LEU A 52 5.63 -3.35 9.16
N LEU A 53 6.78 -2.72 8.95
CA LEU A 53 7.14 -1.45 9.59
C LEU A 53 6.50 -0.26 8.88
N PHE A 54 6.56 -0.22 7.55
CA PHE A 54 6.02 0.90 6.80
C PHE A 54 4.53 0.72 6.55
N TYR A 55 4.14 -0.35 5.86
CA TYR A 55 2.74 -0.53 5.49
C TYR A 55 1.86 -0.84 6.70
N GLY A 56 2.28 -1.78 7.55
CA GLY A 56 1.54 -2.23 8.71
C GLY A 56 1.32 -1.16 9.77
N LEU A 57 2.35 -0.40 10.14
CA LEU A 57 2.26 0.60 11.21
C LEU A 57 1.77 1.96 10.70
N LEU A 58 2.15 2.39 9.49
CA LEU A 58 1.84 3.74 9.00
C LEU A 58 0.67 3.79 8.02
N VAL A 59 0.47 2.76 7.18
CA VAL A 59 -0.57 2.83 6.13
C VAL A 59 -1.88 2.21 6.61
N ILE A 60 -1.84 1.00 7.17
CA ILE A 60 -3.05 0.27 7.57
C ILE A 60 -3.94 1.06 8.55
N PRO A 61 -3.43 1.69 9.62
CA PRO A 61 -4.31 2.38 10.58
C PRO A 61 -5.12 3.52 9.95
N PHE A 62 -4.47 4.36 9.14
CA PHE A 62 -5.13 5.48 8.46
C PHE A 62 -6.09 4.99 7.38
N ALA A 63 -5.65 4.02 6.57
CA ALA A 63 -6.48 3.44 5.51
C ALA A 63 -7.71 2.73 6.10
N TYR A 64 -7.58 2.07 7.25
CA TYR A 64 -8.69 1.41 7.94
C TYR A 64 -9.72 2.42 8.44
N ILE A 65 -9.30 3.51 9.10
CA ILE A 65 -10.22 4.55 9.59
C ILE A 65 -11.04 5.14 8.44
N ILE A 66 -10.37 5.51 7.35
CA ILE A 66 -11.03 6.09 6.18
C ILE A 66 -11.96 5.07 5.51
N SER A 67 -11.48 3.85 5.30
CA SER A 67 -12.27 2.77 4.69
C SER A 67 -13.52 2.45 5.51
N TYR A 68 -13.39 2.37 6.83
CA TYR A 68 -14.51 2.10 7.73
C TYR A 68 -15.57 3.19 7.64
N PHE A 69 -15.16 4.47 7.62
CA PHE A 69 -16.07 5.60 7.49
C PHE A 69 -16.79 5.61 6.13
N LEU A 70 -16.05 5.37 5.04
CA LEU A 70 -16.60 5.29 3.69
C LEU A 70 -17.57 4.11 3.55
N ALA A 71 -17.24 2.95 4.12
CA ALA A 71 -18.10 1.76 4.08
C ALA A 71 -19.42 1.98 4.84
N ARG A 72 -19.40 2.73 5.95
CA ARG A 72 -20.61 3.11 6.69
C ARG A 72 -21.54 4.00 5.87
N LYS A 73 -20.98 4.82 4.98
CA LYS A 73 -21.72 5.70 4.07
C LYS A 73 -22.03 5.05 2.71
N ASN A 74 -21.72 3.77 2.53
CA ASN A 74 -21.82 3.05 1.25
C ASN A 74 -21.06 3.74 0.10
N ARG A 75 -19.94 4.39 0.43
CA ARG A 75 -19.08 5.13 -0.51
C ARG A 75 -17.71 4.49 -0.67
N LEU A 76 -17.45 3.30 -0.10
CA LEU A 76 -16.18 2.61 -0.27
C LEU A 76 -16.14 1.92 -1.64
N ASN A 77 -15.72 2.67 -2.65
CA ASN A 77 -15.57 2.23 -4.03
C ASN A 77 -14.16 2.57 -4.56
N LEU A 78 -13.83 2.11 -5.76
CA LEU A 78 -12.51 2.27 -6.36
C LEU A 78 -12.03 3.74 -6.39
N MET A 79 -12.91 4.67 -6.78
CA MET A 79 -12.58 6.09 -6.84
C MET A 79 -12.29 6.67 -5.45
N SER A 80 -13.12 6.35 -4.46
CA SER A 80 -12.90 6.78 -3.08
C SER A 80 -11.60 6.21 -2.50
N ILE A 81 -11.24 4.98 -2.89
CA ILE A 81 -9.99 4.32 -2.51
C ILE A 81 -8.81 5.09 -3.09
N PHE A 82 -8.81 5.40 -4.39
CA PHE A 82 -7.73 6.17 -5.01
C PHE A 82 -7.57 7.55 -4.38
N ILE A 83 -8.66 8.30 -4.23
CA ILE A 83 -8.63 9.63 -3.60
C ILE A 83 -8.06 9.54 -2.18
N SER A 84 -8.55 8.60 -1.38
CA SER A 84 -8.08 8.42 0.00
C SER A 84 -6.61 7.98 0.08
N ALA A 85 -6.17 7.09 -0.80
CA ALA A 85 -4.81 6.59 -0.81
C ALA A 85 -3.81 7.70 -1.22
N THR A 86 -4.17 8.53 -2.20
CA THR A 86 -3.40 9.72 -2.56
C THR A 86 -3.37 10.73 -1.41
N ALA A 87 -4.49 10.97 -0.72
CA ALA A 87 -4.53 11.85 0.43
C ALA A 87 -3.63 11.35 1.58
N ILE A 88 -3.68 10.04 1.89
CA ILE A 88 -2.79 9.42 2.87
C ILE A 88 -1.33 9.64 2.45
N TRP A 89 -0.98 9.41 1.19
CA TRP A 89 0.38 9.62 0.68
C TRP A 89 0.87 11.06 0.81
N ILE A 90 0.03 12.05 0.51
CA ILE A 90 0.39 13.47 0.68
C ILE A 90 0.71 13.77 2.16
N LEU A 91 0.01 13.13 3.10
CA LEU A 91 0.24 13.32 4.53
C LEU A 91 1.49 12.58 5.02
N ILE A 92 1.66 11.30 4.66
CA ILE A 92 2.74 10.46 5.20
C ILE A 92 4.02 10.49 4.39
N GLY A 93 3.98 10.91 3.12
CA GLY A 93 5.11 10.92 2.19
C GLY A 93 6.33 11.71 2.70
N PRO A 94 6.15 12.94 3.24
CA PRO A 94 7.23 13.68 3.88
C PRO A 94 7.90 12.92 5.03
N ILE A 95 7.10 12.30 5.91
CA ILE A 95 7.57 11.51 7.07
C ILE A 95 8.34 10.29 6.57
N THR A 96 7.77 9.58 5.59
CA THR A 96 8.38 8.41 4.95
C THR A 96 9.76 8.76 4.42
N ARG A 97 9.88 9.89 3.70
CA ARG A 97 11.17 10.32 3.16
C ARG A 97 12.18 10.66 4.24
N LEU A 98 11.77 11.33 5.32
CA LEU A 98 12.68 11.59 6.44
C LEU A 98 13.19 10.29 7.06
N ILE A 99 12.33 9.28 7.25
CA ILE A 99 12.71 7.99 7.83
C ILE A 99 13.73 7.26 6.94
N PHE A 100 13.51 7.20 5.63
CA PHE A 100 14.35 6.39 4.73
C PHE A 100 15.55 7.13 4.12
N VAL A 101 15.45 8.45 3.90
CA VAL A 101 16.45 9.25 3.20
C VAL A 101 17.15 10.25 4.14
N GLY A 102 16.54 10.58 5.29
CA GLY A 102 17.11 11.51 6.26
C GLY A 102 17.06 12.99 5.87
N SER A 103 16.54 13.33 4.68
CA SER A 103 16.50 14.72 4.20
C SER A 103 15.36 15.02 3.23
N PHE A 104 14.94 16.28 3.22
CA PHE A 104 13.99 16.83 2.25
C PHE A 104 14.70 17.26 0.97
N PRO A 105 14.06 17.15 -0.21
CA PRO A 105 14.59 17.76 -1.41
C PRO A 105 14.48 19.28 -1.29
N SER A 106 15.31 20.03 -2.02
CA SER A 106 15.08 21.45 -2.25
C SER A 106 14.57 21.65 -3.68
N PRO A 107 13.36 22.18 -3.89
CA PRO A 107 12.33 22.47 -2.89
C PRO A 107 11.55 21.22 -2.40
N TRP A 108 11.01 21.28 -1.18
CA TRP A 108 10.49 20.10 -0.45
C TRP A 108 9.35 19.36 -1.15
N TRP A 109 8.54 20.08 -1.94
CA TRP A 109 7.43 19.49 -2.71
C TRP A 109 7.88 18.59 -3.87
N HIS A 110 9.18 18.50 -4.18
CA HIS A 110 9.69 17.58 -5.19
C HIS A 110 9.49 16.09 -4.84
N ILE A 111 9.16 15.76 -3.59
CA ILE A 111 8.73 14.39 -3.21
C ILE A 111 7.55 13.93 -4.06
N TYR A 112 6.66 14.86 -4.42
CA TYR A 112 5.43 14.59 -5.14
C TYR A 112 5.59 14.59 -6.65
N LYS A 113 6.81 14.81 -7.18
CA LYS A 113 7.08 14.75 -8.63
C LYS A 113 7.44 13.35 -9.12
N ILE A 114 7.54 12.39 -8.21
CA ILE A 114 7.92 11.01 -8.54
C ILE A 114 6.67 10.24 -8.97
N TYR A 115 6.42 10.21 -10.28
CA TYR A 115 5.22 9.59 -10.87
C TYR A 115 5.05 8.10 -10.53
N SER A 116 6.16 7.37 -10.35
CA SER A 116 6.12 5.95 -9.99
C SER A 116 5.40 5.69 -8.67
N PHE A 117 5.49 6.59 -7.67
CA PHE A 117 4.76 6.42 -6.41
C PHE A 117 3.25 6.47 -6.60
N TYR A 118 2.74 7.36 -7.45
CA TYR A 118 1.31 7.39 -7.73
C TYR A 118 0.83 6.11 -8.41
N LEU A 119 1.62 5.58 -9.35
CA LEU A 119 1.30 4.30 -9.99
C LEU A 119 1.27 3.16 -8.97
N MET A 120 2.24 3.11 -8.05
CA MET A 120 2.26 2.14 -6.95
C MET A 120 1.04 2.25 -6.03
N ILE A 121 0.64 3.48 -5.69
CA ILE A 121 -0.54 3.77 -4.85
C ILE A 121 -1.82 3.33 -5.56
N LEU A 122 -1.98 3.66 -6.84
CA LEU A 122 -3.14 3.26 -7.64
C LEU A 122 -3.20 1.74 -7.79
N PHE A 123 -2.07 1.09 -8.06
CA PHE A 123 -2.00 -0.36 -8.17
C PHE A 123 -2.37 -1.05 -6.84
N THR A 124 -1.80 -0.58 -5.72
CA THR A 124 -2.13 -1.10 -4.38
C THR A 124 -3.61 -0.86 -4.03
N GLY A 125 -4.13 0.34 -4.35
CA GLY A 125 -5.54 0.67 -4.16
C GLY A 125 -6.49 -0.19 -5.01
N PHE A 126 -6.07 -0.56 -6.22
CA PHE A 126 -6.81 -1.47 -7.07
C PHE A 126 -6.82 -2.88 -6.49
N CYS A 127 -5.68 -3.37 -6.00
CA CYS A 127 -5.58 -4.66 -5.30
C CYS A 127 -6.47 -4.68 -4.05
N TYR A 128 -6.50 -3.60 -3.28
CA TYR A 128 -7.40 -3.45 -2.14
C TYR A 128 -8.88 -3.57 -2.56
N TRP A 129 -9.27 -2.84 -3.60
CA TRP A 129 -10.64 -2.89 -4.13
C TRP A 129 -11.03 -4.29 -4.61
N LEU A 130 -10.14 -4.99 -5.33
CA LEU A 130 -10.34 -6.38 -5.72
C LEU A 130 -10.50 -7.30 -4.50
N GLY A 131 -9.66 -7.15 -3.48
CA GLY A 131 -9.77 -7.89 -2.23
C GLY A 131 -11.12 -7.71 -1.54
N LEU A 132 -11.64 -6.47 -1.50
CA LEU A 132 -12.98 -6.19 -0.98
C LEU A 132 -14.08 -6.90 -1.78
N LYS A 133 -13.99 -6.90 -3.12
CA LYS A 133 -14.97 -7.55 -3.99
C LYS A 133 -14.95 -9.06 -3.84
N TRP A 134 -13.77 -9.66 -3.85
CA TRP A 134 -13.58 -11.09 -3.68
C TRP A 134 -14.10 -11.58 -2.32
N LEU A 135 -13.71 -10.91 -1.22
CA LEU A 135 -14.20 -11.24 0.12
C LEU A 135 -15.72 -11.02 0.25
N SER A 136 -16.29 -10.05 -0.46
CA SER A 136 -17.72 -9.79 -0.45
C SER A 136 -18.52 -10.85 -1.17
N GLN A 137 -17.97 -11.45 -2.22
CA GLN A 137 -18.61 -12.57 -2.92
C GLN A 137 -18.59 -13.84 -2.07
N LYS A 138 -17.50 -14.09 -1.34
CA LYS A 138 -17.35 -15.28 -0.49
C LYS A 138 -18.29 -15.31 0.73
N ASN A 139 -18.73 -14.13 1.20
CA ASN A 139 -19.59 -13.98 2.38
C ASN A 139 -21.08 -13.78 2.02
N LYS A 140 -21.46 -13.97 0.76
CA LYS A 140 -22.85 -14.06 0.31
C LYS A 140 -23.27 -15.52 0.24
#